data_AF-A0A938AXS0-F1
#
_entry.id   AF-A0A938AXS0-F1
#
_cell.length_a   1.000
_cell.length_b   1.000
_cell.length_c   1.000
_cell.angle_alpha   90.00
_cell.angle_beta   90.00
_cell.angle_gamma   90.00
#
_symmetry.space_group_name_H-M   'P 1'
#
loop_
_entity.id
_entity.type
_entity.pdbx_description
1 polymer ?
#
loop_
_entity_poly.entity_id
_entity_poly.type
_entity_poly.pdbx_seq_one_letter_code
_entity_poly.pdbx_strand_id
1 'polypeptide(L)'
;MSKRVFRSKHAITRAVDTLEKDGWVKREGIGEDRRNRRVTVTTKGLNLVRRMVPFREETGSRIMSVLDGTETAQLGTALKRLRRHLVSLME
;
A
#
# COMPACT_ATOMS: atom_id res chain seq x y z
N MET A 1 -5.74 8.98 -0.08
CA MET A 1 -5.46 7.53 -0.06
C MET A 1 -5.78 6.85 -1.40
N SER A 2 -7.01 6.93 -1.92
CA SER A 2 -7.43 6.23 -3.16
C SER A 2 -6.53 6.44 -4.40
N LYS A 3 -6.07 7.67 -4.66
CA LYS A 3 -5.13 7.95 -5.77
C LYS A 3 -3.79 7.18 -5.67
N ARG A 4 -3.28 6.95 -4.46
CA ARG A 4 -1.94 6.32 -4.25
C ARG A 4 -1.93 4.81 -4.43
N VAL A 5 -3.10 4.17 -4.38
CA VAL A 5 -3.25 2.71 -4.45
C VAL A 5 -4.10 2.29 -5.64
N PHE A 6 -4.39 3.21 -6.57
CA PHE A 6 -5.13 2.96 -7.81
C PHE A 6 -6.48 2.24 -7.59
N ARG A 7 -7.23 2.65 -6.57
CA ARG A 7 -8.57 2.12 -6.25
C ARG A 7 -9.58 3.25 -6.10
N SER A 8 -10.86 2.96 -6.33
CA SER A 8 -11.94 3.93 -6.12
C SER A 8 -12.03 4.36 -4.65
N LYS A 9 -12.59 5.55 -4.39
CA LYS A 9 -12.82 6.05 -3.02
C LYS A 9 -13.64 5.04 -2.20
N HIS A 10 -14.69 4.47 -2.79
CA HIS A 10 -15.55 3.48 -2.15
C HIS A 10 -14.80 2.18 -1.79
N ALA A 11 -13.95 1.67 -2.67
CA ALA A 11 -13.13 0.49 -2.38
C ALA A 11 -12.18 0.72 -1.20
N ILE A 12 -11.62 1.92 -1.09
CA ILE A 12 -10.75 2.29 0.03
C ILE A 12 -11.51 2.47 1.34
N THR A 13 -12.70 3.07 1.31
CA THR A 13 -13.54 3.15 2.51
C THR A 13 -13.80 1.75 3.05
N ARG A 14 -14.28 0.82 2.21
CA ARG A 14 -14.54 -0.57 2.61
C ARG A 14 -13.30 -1.28 3.15
N ALA A 15 -12.15 -1.11 2.48
CA ALA A 15 -10.90 -1.71 2.96
C ALA A 15 -10.52 -1.17 4.36
N VAL A 16 -10.62 0.14 4.57
CA VAL A 16 -10.31 0.75 5.87
C VAL A 16 -11.35 0.36 6.93
N ASP A 17 -12.63 0.18 6.58
CA ASP A 17 -13.65 -0.31 7.50
C ASP A 17 -13.30 -1.70 8.03
N THR A 18 -12.85 -2.61 7.15
CA THR A 18 -12.38 -3.95 7.56
C THR A 18 -11.15 -3.86 8.46
N LEU A 19 -10.14 -3.07 8.07
CA LEU A 19 -8.93 -2.89 8.86
C LEU A 19 -9.20 -2.28 10.25
N GLU A 20 -10.21 -1.40 10.35
CA GLU A 20 -10.66 -0.78 11.59
C GLU A 20 -11.39 -1.79 12.48
N LYS A 21 -12.30 -2.59 11.89
CA LYS A 21 -12.99 -3.69 12.56
C LYS A 21 -12.02 -4.71 13.16
N ASP A 22 -10.92 -5.01 12.45
CA ASP A 22 -9.89 -5.94 12.92
C ASP A 22 -8.91 -5.29 13.93
N GLY A 23 -9.04 -3.98 14.18
CA GLY A 23 -8.22 -3.21 15.10
C GLY A 23 -6.80 -2.94 14.60
N TRP A 24 -6.55 -3.03 13.29
CA TRP A 24 -5.25 -2.77 12.66
C TRP A 24 -5.04 -1.31 12.30
N VAL A 25 -6.13 -0.55 12.12
CA VAL A 25 -6.11 0.90 11.97
C VAL A 25 -7.16 1.54 12.89
N LYS A 26 -7.01 2.84 13.14
CA LYS A 26 -7.99 3.68 13.84
C LYS A 26 -8.31 4.92 13.01
N ARG A 27 -9.55 5.40 13.07
CA ARG A 27 -9.94 6.69 12.49
C ARG A 27 -10.21 7.72 13.57
N GLU A 28 -9.56 8.88 13.43
CA GLU A 28 -9.75 10.02 14.32
C GLU A 28 -10.23 11.22 13.49
N GLY A 29 -11.24 11.95 13.98
CA GLY A 29 -11.63 13.22 13.39
C GLY A 29 -10.51 14.25 13.57
N ILE A 30 -10.31 15.12 12.58
CA ILE A 30 -9.35 16.22 12.66
C ILE A 30 -10.13 17.51 12.98
N GLY A 31 -9.96 18.05 14.20
CA GLY A 31 -10.58 19.32 14.61
C GLY A 31 -12.11 19.24 14.73
N GLU A 32 -12.79 20.39 14.61
CA GLU A 32 -14.26 20.48 14.63
C GLU A 32 -14.92 19.88 13.38
N ASP A 33 -14.22 19.82 12.24
CA ASP A 33 -14.75 19.26 11.01
C ASP A 33 -14.61 17.73 10.97
N ARG A 34 -15.64 17.07 11.50
CA ARG A 34 -15.83 15.60 11.52
C ARG A 34 -15.78 14.93 10.14
N ARG A 35 -15.77 15.71 9.04
CA ARG A 35 -15.66 15.20 7.66
C ARG A 35 -14.23 14.81 7.29
N ASN A 36 -13.22 15.35 7.95
CA ASN A 36 -11.84 14.94 7.75
C ASN A 36 -11.43 13.88 8.79
N ARG A 37 -11.27 12.63 8.32
CA ARG A 37 -10.83 11.51 9.16
C ARG A 37 -9.38 11.14 8.86
N ARG A 38 -8.52 11.20 9.88
CA ARG A 38 -7.16 10.67 9.82
C ARG A 38 -7.21 9.18 10.10
N VAL A 39 -6.64 8.38 9.19
CA VAL A 39 -6.46 6.93 9.41
C VAL A 39 -5.03 6.70 9.91
N THR A 40 -4.89 6.07 11.06
CA THR A 40 -3.59 5.78 11.69
C THR A 40 -3.47 4.27 11.94
N VAL A 41 -2.33 3.67 11.61
CA VAL A 41 -2.04 2.25 11.90
C VAL A 41 -1.87 2.08 13.41
N THR A 42 -2.52 1.07 14.00
CA THR A 42 -2.37 0.76 15.43
C THR A 42 -1.09 -0.02 15.70
N THR A 43 -0.68 -0.13 16.96
CA THR A 43 0.43 -1.02 17.36
C THR A 43 0.18 -2.47 16.94
N LYS A 44 -1.08 -2.95 17.05
CA LYS A 44 -1.50 -4.28 16.59
C LYS A 44 -1.29 -4.44 15.08
N GLY A 45 -1.71 -3.44 14.30
CA GLY A 45 -1.50 -3.43 12.85
C GLY A 45 -0.02 -3.41 12.47
N LEU A 46 0.80 -2.61 13.16
CA LEU A 46 2.23 -2.54 12.91
C LEU A 46 2.94 -3.88 13.23
N ASN A 47 2.56 -4.54 14.33
CA ASN A 47 3.08 -5.86 14.69
C ASN A 47 2.69 -6.93 13.67
N LEU A 48 1.48 -6.85 13.10
CA LEU A 48 1.09 -7.73 12.00
C LEU A 48 1.99 -7.51 10.77
N VAL A 49 2.19 -6.27 10.35
CA VAL A 49 3.08 -5.95 9.22
C VAL A 49 4.47 -6.52 9.45
N ARG A 50 5.06 -6.31 10.64
CA ARG A 50 6.40 -6.83 10.99
C ARG A 50 6.49 -8.35 10.87
N ARG A 51 5.45 -9.08 11.30
CA ARG A 51 5.42 -10.55 11.17
C ARG A 51 5.30 -11.01 9.72
N MET A 52 4.65 -10.23 8.86
CA MET A 52 4.43 -10.59 7.45
C MET A 52 5.60 -10.20 6.53
N VAL A 53 6.43 -9.22 6.91
CA VAL A 53 7.55 -8.75 6.09
C VAL A 53 8.48 -9.88 5.64
N PRO A 54 8.97 -10.78 6.53
CA PRO A 54 9.87 -11.86 6.10
C PRO A 54 9.25 -12.78 5.04
N PHE A 55 7.98 -13.17 5.20
CA PHE A 55 7.28 -14.00 4.23
C PHE A 55 7.12 -13.29 2.87
N ARG A 56 6.86 -11.97 2.89
CA ARG A 56 6.78 -11.17 1.66
C ARG A 56 8.13 -11.07 0.96
N GLU A 57 9.21 -10.91 1.72
CA GLU A 57 10.57 -10.85 1.19
C GLU A 57 10.99 -12.20 0.60
N GLU A 58 10.75 -13.30 1.31
CA GLU A 58 11.03 -14.65 0.81
C GLU A 58 10.26 -14.95 -0.47
N THR A 59 8.95 -14.68 -0.48
CA THR A 59 8.10 -14.91 -1.66
C THR A 59 8.56 -14.02 -2.82
N GLY A 60 8.86 -12.75 -2.56
CA GLY A 60 9.37 -11.83 -3.56
C GLY A 60 10.71 -12.29 -4.15
N SER A 61 11.62 -12.75 -3.31
CA SER A 61 12.92 -13.29 -3.72
C SER A 61 12.76 -14.53 -4.59
N ARG A 62 11.88 -15.47 -4.21
CA ARG A 62 11.60 -16.68 -4.99
C ARG A 62 10.99 -16.39 -6.36
N ILE A 63 10.09 -15.40 -6.45
CA ILE A 63 9.51 -15.00 -7.74
C ILE A 63 10.58 -14.36 -8.63
N MET A 64 11.43 -13.52 -8.05
CA MET A 64 12.46 -12.77 -8.77
C MET A 64 13.71 -13.61 -9.06
N SER A 65 13.86 -14.81 -8.50
CA SER A 65 15.08 -15.62 -8.63
C SER A 65 15.36 -16.13 -10.04
N VAL A 66 14.41 -15.97 -10.96
CA VAL A 66 14.58 -16.31 -12.38
C VAL A 66 15.32 -15.23 -13.16
N LEU A 67 15.54 -14.05 -12.56
CA LEU A 67 16.22 -12.92 -13.17
C LEU A 67 17.58 -12.69 -12.49
N ASP A 68 18.60 -12.37 -13.28
CA ASP A 68 19.87 -11.90 -12.75
C ASP A 68 19.80 -10.43 -12.28
N GLY A 69 20.92 -9.91 -11.75
CA GLY A 69 20.99 -8.53 -11.25
C GLY A 69 20.78 -7.47 -12.34
N THR A 70 21.22 -7.76 -13.58
CA THR A 70 21.08 -6.85 -14.72
C THR A 70 19.62 -6.83 -15.19
N GLU A 71 19.02 -7.99 -15.38
CA GLU A 71 17.62 -8.16 -15.78
C GLU A 71 16.66 -7.54 -14.75
N THR A 72 16.92 -7.75 -13.46
CA THR A 72 16.17 -7.14 -12.37
C THR A 72 16.21 -5.61 -12.44
N ALA A 73 17.39 -5.03 -12.71
CA ALA A 73 17.55 -3.58 -12.84
C ALA A 73 16.84 -3.02 -14.08
N GLN A 74 16.88 -3.73 -15.20
CA GLN A 74 16.19 -3.37 -16.43
C GLN A 74 14.67 -3.40 -16.24
N LEU A 75 14.13 -4.48 -15.68
CA LEU A 75 12.71 -4.60 -15.33
C LEU A 75 12.27 -3.47 -14.40
N GLY A 76 13.05 -3.21 -13.34
CA GLY A 76 12.77 -2.11 -12.41
C GLY A 76 12.73 -0.75 -13.09
N THR A 77 13.62 -0.50 -14.05
CA THR A 77 13.65 0.73 -14.84
C THR A 77 12.42 0.86 -15.74
N ALA A 78 12.04 -0.21 -16.44
CA ALA A 78 10.85 -0.25 -17.29
C ALA A 78 9.57 0.00 -16.48
N LEU A 79 9.38 -0.70 -15.36
CA LEU A 79 8.23 -0.53 -14.48
C LEU A 79 8.15 0.89 -13.91
N LYS A 80 9.28 1.51 -13.52
CA LYS A 80 9.33 2.91 -13.06
C LYS A 80 8.91 3.89 -14.15
N ARG A 81 9.32 3.68 -15.40
CA ARG A 81 8.90 4.50 -16.55
C ARG A 81 7.40 4.40 -16.79
N LEU A 82 6.87 3.17 -16.86
CA LEU A 82 5.44 2.91 -17.02
C LEU A 82 4.62 3.55 -15.90
N ARG A 83 5.04 3.39 -14.63
CA ARG A 83 4.37 4.00 -13.48
C ARG A 83 4.31 5.52 -13.58
N ARG A 84 5.42 6.18 -13.96
CA ARG A 84 5.44 7.65 -14.10
C ARG A 84 4.47 8.11 -15.17
N HIS A 85 4.47 7.44 -16.32
CA HIS A 85 3.57 7.78 -17.42
C HIS A 85 2.10 7.56 -17.05
N LEU A 86 1.78 6.45 -16.37
CA LEU A 86 0.44 6.19 -15.88
C LEU A 86 -0.03 7.27 -14.90
N VAL A 87 0.83 7.71 -13.97
CA VAL A 87 0.48 8.78 -13.03
C VAL A 87 0.24 10.11 -13.74
N SER A 88 1.04 10.47 -14.76
CA SER A 88 0.85 11.71 -15.52
C SER A 88 -0.46 11.76 -16.31
N LEU A 89 -1.03 10.59 -16.68
CA LEU A 89 -2.32 10.53 -17.38
C LEU A 89 -3.53 10.67 -16.43
N MET A 90 -3.29 10.66 -15.12
CA MET A 90 -4.33 10.74 -14.08
C MET A 90 -4.36 12.09 -13.35
N GLU A 91 -3.42 12.99 -13.68
CA GLU A 91 -3.42 14.40 -13.28
C GLU A 91 -4.25 15.22 -14.26
#